data_AF-A0A6N7S4N0-F1
#
_entry.id   AF-A0A6N7S4N0-F1
#
_cell.length_a   1.000
_cell.length_b   1.000
_cell.length_c   1.000
_cell.angle_alpha   90.00
_cell.angle_beta   90.00
_cell.angle_gamma   90.00
#
_symmetry.space_group_name_H-M   'P 1'
#
loop_
_entity.id
_entity.type
_entity.pdbx_description
1 polymer ?
#
loop_
_entity_poly.entity_id
_entity_poly.type
_entity_poly.pdbx_seq_one_letter_code
_entity_poly.pdbx_strand_id
1 'polypeptide(L)'
;MGMPEIKSSNVTRSQAITDILQSIALEEAALAHILNAEGEKLQCAVSMECITIDKLIEVNETVQSTMEAAAKFEQALQAKLASLFQDCYK
;
A
#
# COMPACT_ATOMS: atom_id res chain seq x y z
N MET A 1 15.99 18.28 -8.95
CA MET A 1 15.03 17.67 -9.89
C MET A 1 13.74 18.47 -9.79
N GLY A 2 13.16 18.88 -10.92
CA GLY A 2 11.92 19.67 -10.93
C GLY A 2 10.72 18.84 -10.47
N MET A 3 9.77 19.50 -9.82
CA MET A 3 8.49 18.88 -9.43
C MET A 3 7.78 18.37 -10.69
N PRO A 4 7.20 17.15 -10.69
CA PRO A 4 6.44 16.67 -11.83
C PRO A 4 5.28 17.62 -12.14
N GLU A 5 5.23 18.15 -13.37
CA GLU A 5 4.07 18.90 -13.87
C GLU A 5 3.02 17.92 -14.41
N ILE A 6 1.82 17.94 -13.84
CA ILE A 6 0.67 17.22 -14.39
C ILE A 6 0.07 18.09 -15.51
N LYS A 7 0.27 17.68 -16.76
CA LYS A 7 -0.36 18.29 -17.94
C LYS A 7 -1.58 17.47 -18.35
N SER A 8 -2.69 18.14 -18.65
CA SER A 8 -3.90 17.46 -19.15
C SER A 8 -3.57 16.73 -20.45
N SER A 9 -3.79 15.42 -20.50
CA SER A 9 -3.66 14.63 -21.72
C SER A 9 -5.03 14.52 -22.41
N ASN A 10 -5.06 14.53 -23.74
CA ASN A 10 -6.27 14.30 -24.54
C ASN A 10 -6.60 12.79 -24.60
N VAL A 11 -6.71 12.13 -23.44
CA VAL A 11 -7.08 10.71 -23.35
C VAL A 11 -8.60 10.56 -23.30
N THR A 12 -9.10 9.42 -23.79
CA THR A 12 -10.53 9.10 -23.65
C THR A 12 -10.85 8.78 -22.20
N ARG A 13 -12.12 8.93 -21.81
CA ARG A 13 -12.59 8.54 -20.47
C ARG A 13 -12.26 7.08 -20.14
N SER A 14 -12.43 6.17 -21.09
CA SER A 14 -12.14 4.74 -20.91
C SER A 14 -10.65 4.46 -20.69
N GLN A 15 -9.77 5.18 -21.40
CA GLN A 15 -8.33 5.07 -21.18
C GLN A 15 -7.96 5.60 -19.78
N ALA A 16 -8.46 6.77 -19.39
CA ALA A 16 -8.20 7.33 -18.07
C ALA A 16 -8.63 6.40 -16.92
N ILE A 17 -9.80 5.75 -17.04
CA ILE A 17 -10.26 4.74 -16.06
C ILE A 17 -9.31 3.54 -16.04
N THR A 18 -8.86 3.06 -17.20
CA THR A 18 -7.91 1.94 -17.30
C THR A 18 -6.57 2.29 -16.65
N ASP A 19 -6.05 3.48 -16.91
CA ASP A 19 -4.79 3.98 -16.34
C ASP A 19 -4.88 4.07 -14.80
N ILE A 20 -6.01 4.54 -14.27
CA ILE A 20 -6.27 4.58 -12.82
C ILE A 20 -6.29 3.16 -12.24
N LEU A 21 -7.00 2.21 -12.86
CA LEU A 21 -7.04 0.82 -12.40
C LEU A 21 -5.67 0.15 -12.45
N GLN A 22 -4.85 0.45 -13.46
CA GLN A 22 -3.48 -0.03 -13.52
C GLN A 22 -2.61 0.58 -12.42
N SER A 23 -2.75 1.88 -12.13
CA SER A 23 -2.06 2.55 -11.01
C SER A 23 -2.41 1.89 -9.68
N ILE A 24 -3.70 1.63 -9.42
CA ILE A 24 -4.16 0.90 -8.23
C ILE A 24 -3.50 -0.47 -8.15
N ALA A 25 -3.55 -1.26 -9.23
CA ALA A 25 -2.94 -2.59 -9.23
C ALA A 25 -1.43 -2.57 -8.92
N LEU A 26 -0.71 -1.52 -9.34
CA LEU A 26 0.70 -1.34 -9.01
C LEU A 26 0.93 -0.98 -7.53
N GLU A 27 0.08 -0.12 -6.95
CA GLU A 27 0.12 0.23 -5.54
C GLU A 27 -0.19 -0.99 -4.65
N GLU A 28 -1.21 -1.76 -4.99
CA GLU A 28 -1.61 -3.00 -4.32
C GLU A 28 -0.48 -4.05 -4.36
N ALA A 29 0.18 -4.21 -5.52
CA ALA A 29 1.32 -5.11 -5.64
C ALA A 29 2.50 -4.66 -4.76
N ALA A 30 2.76 -3.36 -4.68
CA ALA A 30 3.80 -2.82 -3.80
C ALA A 30 3.46 -3.06 -2.31
N LEU A 31 2.20 -2.87 -1.90
CA LEU A 31 1.74 -3.15 -0.54
C LEU A 31 1.83 -4.64 -0.21
N ALA A 32 1.46 -5.53 -1.14
CA ALA A 32 1.63 -6.98 -0.97
C ALA A 32 3.10 -7.37 -0.72
N HIS A 33 4.05 -6.75 -1.45
CA HIS A 33 5.48 -6.97 -1.21
C HIS A 33 5.94 -6.48 0.16
N ILE A 34 5.46 -5.32 0.63
CA ILE A 34 5.74 -4.82 1.97
C ILE A 34 5.23 -5.81 3.02
N LEU A 35 3.97 -6.25 2.91
CA LEU A 35 3.37 -7.20 3.85
C LEU A 35 4.12 -8.53 3.87
N ASN A 36 4.56 -9.03 2.71
CA ASN A 36 5.37 -10.24 2.64
C ASN A 36 6.73 -10.05 3.34
N ALA A 37 7.42 -8.93 3.08
CA ALA A 37 8.71 -8.64 3.73
C ALA A 37 8.58 -8.51 5.25
N GLU A 38 7.49 -7.92 5.75
CA GLU A 38 7.19 -7.87 7.18
C GLU A 38 6.89 -9.27 7.76
N GLY A 39 6.21 -10.12 7.00
CA GLY A 39 6.01 -11.53 7.36
C GLY A 39 7.33 -12.31 7.46
N GLU A 40 8.21 -12.17 6.46
CA GLU A 40 9.55 -12.77 6.48
C GLU A 40 10.39 -12.27 7.66
N LYS A 41 10.29 -10.97 8.01
CA LYS A 41 10.94 -10.40 9.18
C LYS A 41 10.49 -11.05 10.49
N LEU A 42 9.18 -11.21 10.69
CA LEU A 42 8.65 -11.92 11.87
C LEU A 42 9.13 -13.37 11.91
N GLN A 43 9.08 -14.07 10.78
CA GLN A 43 9.45 -15.47 10.69
C GLN A 43 10.94 -15.68 10.99
N CYS A 44 11.80 -14.77 10.52
CA CYS A 44 13.21 -14.73 10.86
C CYS A 44 13.42 -14.50 12.36
N ALA A 45 12.74 -13.51 12.96
CA ALA A 45 12.87 -13.20 14.38
C ALA A 45 12.46 -14.38 15.27
N VAL A 46 11.35 -15.07 14.95
CA VAL A 46 10.89 -16.25 15.70
C VAL A 46 11.86 -17.44 15.57
N SER A 47 12.61 -17.51 14.47
CA SER A 47 13.55 -18.60 14.20
C SER A 47 14.95 -18.37 14.81
N MET A 48 15.21 -17.22 15.42
CA MET A 48 16.50 -16.91 16.03
C MET A 48 16.70 -17.63 17.37
N GLU A 49 17.69 -18.52 17.45
CA GLU A 49 17.96 -19.36 18.64
C GLU A 49 18.25 -18.58 19.93
N CYS A 50 18.72 -17.34 19.84
CA CYS A 50 19.11 -16.52 21.00
C CYS A 50 18.35 -15.18 21.08
N ILE A 51 17.16 -15.08 20.48
CA ILE A 51 16.35 -13.88 20.61
C ILE A 51 15.75 -13.78 22.02
N THR A 52 15.81 -12.59 22.62
CA THR A 52 15.13 -12.32 23.88
C THR A 52 13.65 -12.03 23.62
N ILE A 53 12.80 -12.29 24.63
CA ILE A 53 11.36 -11.98 24.54
C ILE A 53 11.16 -10.48 24.25
N ASP A 54 11.92 -9.61 24.91
CA ASP A 54 11.84 -8.16 24.70
C ASP A 54 12.14 -7.79 23.23
N LYS A 55 13.13 -8.44 22.61
CA LYS A 55 13.47 -8.17 21.22
C LYS A 55 12.40 -8.69 20.25
N LEU A 56 11.79 -9.82 20.57
CA LEU A 56 10.68 -10.37 19.79
C LEU A 56 9.44 -9.46 19.85
N ILE A 57 9.13 -8.91 21.02
CA ILE A 57 8.05 -7.92 21.20
C ILE A 57 8.36 -6.67 20.38
N GLU A 58 9.59 -6.13 20.45
CA GLU A 58 10.01 -4.96 19.67
C GLU A 58 9.81 -5.21 18.16
N VAL A 59 10.24 -6.36 17.63
CA VAL A 59 10.04 -6.70 16.22
C VAL A 59 8.54 -6.75 15.89
N ASN A 60 7.73 -7.37 16.73
CA ASN A 60 6.28 -7.44 16.53
C ASN A 60 5.61 -6.06 16.52
N GLU A 61 6.01 -5.15 17.42
CA GLU A 61 5.51 -3.77 17.44
C GLU A 61 5.89 -3.00 16.16
N THR A 62 7.12 -3.19 15.66
CA THR A 62 7.52 -2.56 14.39
C THR A 62 6.72 -3.08 13.20
N VAL A 63 6.46 -4.39 13.16
CA VAL A 63 5.66 -5.03 12.09
C VAL A 63 4.22 -4.54 12.17
N GLN A 64 3.62 -4.50 13.36
CA GLN A 64 2.29 -3.95 13.57
C GLN A 64 2.18 -2.51 13.08
N SER A 65 3.15 -1.64 13.41
CA SER A 65 3.19 -0.25 12.95
C SER A 65 3.22 -0.15 11.42
N THR A 66 4.03 -0.97 10.74
CA THR A 66 4.04 -1.02 9.27
C THR A 66 2.72 -1.52 8.71
N MET A 67 2.10 -2.54 9.29
CA MET A 67 0.79 -3.04 8.86
C MET A 67 -0.31 -1.99 9.03
N GLU A 68 -0.29 -1.23 10.12
CA GLU A 68 -1.21 -0.11 10.33
C GLU A 68 -1.01 1.01 9.31
N ALA A 69 0.23 1.29 8.92
CA ALA A 69 0.54 2.24 7.86
C ALA A 69 0.04 1.75 6.49
N ALA A 70 0.26 0.48 6.15
CA ALA A 70 -0.26 -0.15 4.94
C ALA A 70 -1.80 -0.07 4.87
N ALA A 71 -2.49 -0.39 5.97
CA ALA A 71 -3.95 -0.28 6.06
C ALA A 71 -4.47 1.15 5.86
N LYS A 72 -3.71 2.17 6.29
CA LYS A 72 -4.06 3.58 6.04
C LYS A 72 -3.90 3.96 4.57
N PHE A 73 -2.90 3.43 3.87
CA PHE A 73 -2.78 3.62 2.42
C PHE A 73 -3.96 3.01 1.67
N GLU A 74 -4.35 1.79 1.99
CA GLU A 74 -5.54 1.11 1.45
C GLU A 74 -6.82 1.93 1.65
N GLN A 75 -7.06 2.42 2.87
CA GLN A 75 -8.21 3.26 3.18
C GLN A 75 -8.21 4.58 2.38
N ALA A 76 -7.03 5.20 2.23
CA ALA A 76 -6.90 6.43 1.45
C ALA A 76 -7.16 6.19 -0.04
N LEU A 77 -6.71 5.04 -0.58
CA LEU A 77 -6.95 4.64 -1.95
C LEU A 77 -8.44 4.38 -2.19
N GLN A 78 -9.08 3.62 -1.30
CA GLN A 78 -10.52 3.37 -1.34
C GLN A 78 -11.34 4.68 -1.30
N ALA A 79 -10.95 5.64 -0.45
CA ALA A 79 -11.61 6.94 -0.38
C ALA A 79 -11.49 7.76 -1.68
N LYS A 80 -10.33 7.71 -2.35
CA LYS A 80 -10.11 8.36 -3.65
C LYS A 80 -10.94 7.71 -4.75
N LEU A 81 -11.01 6.38 -4.79
CA LEU A 81 -11.89 5.65 -5.73
C LEU A 81 -13.35 6.02 -5.52
N ALA A 82 -13.82 5.99 -4.27
CA ALA A 82 -15.20 6.30 -3.95
C ALA A 82 -15.60 7.71 -4.40
N SER A 83 -14.72 8.71 -4.25
CA SER A 83 -15.00 10.08 -4.70
C SER A 83 -15.01 10.23 -6.22
N LEU A 84 -14.19 9.47 -6.95
CA LEU A 84 -14.15 9.51 -8.42
C LEU A 84 -15.39 8.87 -9.07
N PHE A 85 -15.92 7.80 -8.47
CA PHE A 85 -17.06 7.05 -9.00
C PHE A 85 -18.39 7.39 -8.34
N GLN A 86 -18.44 8.41 -7.48
CA GLN A 86 -19.64 8.84 -6.76
C GLN A 86 -20.83 9.14 -7.70
N ASP A 87 -20.54 9.69 -8.88
CA ASP A 87 -21.56 10.03 -9.88
C ASP A 87 -21.91 8.89 -10.84
N CYS A 88 -21.25 7.72 -10.75
CA CYS A 88 -21.58 6.55 -11.58
C CYS A 88 -22.83 5.80 -11.10
N TYR A 89 -23.37 6.13 -9.93
CA TYR A 89 -24.56 5.53 -9.34
C TYR A 89 -25.82 6.41 -9.42
N LYS A 90 -25.75 7.53 -10.15
CA LYS A 90 -26.89 8.40 -10.48
C LYS A 90 -27.24 8.26 -11.95
#